data_AF-A0A8X7QLY7-F1
#
_entry.id   AF-A0A8X7QLY7-F1
#
_cell.length_a   1.000
_cell.length_b   1.000
_cell.length_c   1.000
_cell.angle_alpha   90.00
_cell.angle_beta   90.00
_cell.angle_gamma   90.00
#
_symmetry.space_group_name_H-M   'P 1'
#
loop_
_entity.id
_entity.type
_entity.pdbx_description
1 polymer ?
#
loop_
_entity_poly.entity_id
_entity_poly.type
_entity_poly.pdbx_seq_one_letter_code
_entity_poly.pdbx_strand_id
1 'polypeptide(L)'
;MSGRDCIAVAATGSGKTLGFVLPMLRHIKDQPPVESGDGPIGLVMAPTRELVQQIHSDIKKFAKSLSIRSVAVYGGSGVSQQISELRRGTEIIVCTPGRMIDILCTNSGRVTNLQRVTFLVMDEADRMFDMGFEPQITRIIQNIRPDRQTVLFSATFPRQVEVLARRVLNKPVEIQAGGRSVVNKDITQFVEIKFGREGVELVVNFDAPNHYEEYVHRVGRTGRAGRKGCAVTFVSEDDAKYAPDLVKALERSEQVVPDGLKAMADGFMERESSEGGAKKEDGIEEEDKSELEDENGGGEISQQKQEATMVVAAMLRGCARPQQQHYEAELEINDFPQNARWKVTRRETLGSISDWSGAAITTRGQFFTPGRSPGPGERKLYLFVEGPSEESVKAAKGELMRVVNDVTNQALSFPGRSQHGRYSVL
;
A
#
# COMPACT_ATOMS: atom_id res chain seq x y z
N MET A 1 20.92 15.30 22.12
CA MET A 1 21.41 15.08 23.50
C MET A 1 21.06 16.22 24.46
N SER A 2 20.32 17.27 24.06
CA SER A 2 19.95 18.39 24.95
C SER A 2 18.77 18.09 25.89
N GLY A 3 18.32 16.83 26.00
CA GLY A 3 17.16 16.43 26.81
C GLY A 3 15.79 16.93 26.32
N ARG A 4 15.70 17.58 25.14
CA ARG A 4 14.42 18.05 24.60
C ARG A 4 13.65 16.92 23.93
N ASP A 5 12.32 17.00 24.01
CA ASP A 5 11.44 16.19 23.20
C ASP A 5 11.62 16.52 21.73
N CYS A 6 11.50 15.51 20.87
CA CYS A 6 11.79 15.65 19.44
C CYS A 6 10.74 14.92 18.61
N ILE A 7 10.37 15.55 17.49
CA ILE A 7 9.65 14.93 16.37
C ILE A 7 10.65 14.86 15.23
N ALA A 8 10.89 13.66 14.71
CA ALA A 8 11.80 13.43 13.61
C ALA A 8 11.04 12.84 12.43
N VAL A 9 10.94 13.62 11.35
CA VAL A 9 10.35 13.20 10.08
C VAL A 9 11.49 12.92 9.11
N ALA A 10 11.69 11.64 8.80
CA ALA A 10 12.72 11.22 7.85
C ALA A 10 12.31 9.97 7.08
N ALA A 11 12.77 9.86 5.84
CA ALA A 11 12.51 8.74 4.95
C ALA A 11 13.01 7.40 5.54
N THR A 12 12.44 6.29 5.07
CA THR A 12 12.94 4.94 5.39
C THR A 12 14.38 4.76 4.90
N GLY A 13 15.19 4.01 5.65
CA GLY A 13 16.61 3.78 5.31
C GLY A 13 17.58 4.94 5.62
N SER A 14 17.11 6.06 6.19
CA SER A 14 17.95 7.23 6.52
C SER A 14 18.79 7.11 7.80
N GLY A 15 18.79 5.94 8.46
CA GLY A 15 19.54 5.73 9.71
C GLY A 15 18.85 6.26 10.98
N LYS A 16 17.52 6.42 10.97
CA LYS A 16 16.71 6.87 12.13
C LYS A 16 17.03 6.13 13.42
N THR A 17 17.26 4.82 13.34
CA THR A 17 17.58 3.96 14.48
C THR A 17 18.76 4.49 15.30
N LEU A 18 19.90 4.77 14.65
CA LEU A 18 21.08 5.29 15.35
C LEU A 18 20.84 6.71 15.89
N GLY A 19 19.95 7.48 15.25
CA GLY A 19 19.54 8.81 15.69
C GLY A 19 18.92 8.83 17.09
N PHE A 20 18.30 7.74 17.55
CA PHE A 20 17.80 7.62 18.92
C PHE A 20 18.58 6.65 19.80
N VAL A 21 19.19 5.60 19.22
CA VAL A 21 19.97 4.62 20.00
C VAL A 21 21.20 5.26 20.65
N LEU A 22 22.00 6.03 19.90
CA LEU A 22 23.22 6.62 20.46
C LEU A 22 22.93 7.64 21.57
N PRO A 23 21.97 8.57 21.42
CA PRO A 23 21.57 9.43 22.53
C PRO A 23 21.01 8.66 23.74
N MET A 24 20.24 7.60 23.51
CA MET A 24 19.67 6.79 24.59
C MET A 24 20.75 6.07 25.40
N LEU A 25 21.76 5.48 24.75
CA LEU A 25 22.87 4.83 25.44
C LEU A 25 23.66 5.83 26.30
N ARG A 26 23.91 7.03 25.79
CA ARG A 26 24.53 8.12 26.57
C ARG A 26 23.67 8.51 27.76
N HIS A 27 22.37 8.70 27.55
CA HIS A 27 21.39 9.05 28.58
C HIS A 27 21.33 8.02 29.72
N ILE A 28 21.35 6.74 29.37
CA ILE A 28 21.37 5.64 30.36
C ILE A 28 22.65 5.67 31.19
N LYS A 29 23.80 5.96 30.56
CA LYS A 29 25.08 6.05 31.26
C LYS A 29 25.20 7.21 32.23
N ASP A 30 24.40 8.26 32.05
CA ASP A 30 24.32 9.39 32.97
C ASP A 30 23.33 9.17 34.12
N GLN A 31 22.77 7.96 34.27
CA GLN A 31 21.86 7.60 35.34
C GLN A 31 22.43 6.55 36.29
N PRO A 32 21.89 6.46 37.52
CA PRO A 32 22.19 5.35 38.42
C PRO A 32 21.92 4.00 37.73
N PRO A 33 22.77 2.98 37.94
CA PRO A 33 22.53 1.65 37.41
C PRO A 33 21.16 1.09 37.78
N VAL A 34 20.66 0.12 37.01
CA VAL A 34 19.38 -0.55 37.28
C VAL A 34 19.58 -1.56 38.40
N GLU A 35 18.78 -1.44 39.46
CA GLU A 35 18.78 -2.37 40.59
C GLU A 35 17.70 -3.44 40.45
N SER A 36 17.68 -4.41 41.36
CA SER A 36 16.64 -5.45 41.37
C SER A 36 15.27 -4.82 41.66
N GLY A 37 14.28 -5.10 40.80
CA GLY A 37 12.93 -4.55 40.91
C GLY A 37 12.71 -3.24 40.14
N ASP A 38 13.77 -2.62 39.62
CA ASP A 38 13.66 -1.45 38.77
C ASP A 38 13.09 -1.78 37.38
N GLY A 39 12.37 -0.80 36.84
CA GLY A 39 12.01 -0.76 35.42
C GLY A 39 13.15 -0.28 34.52
N PRO A 40 12.99 -0.36 33.20
CA PRO A 40 13.98 0.17 32.26
C PRO A 40 14.09 1.69 32.33
N ILE A 41 15.21 2.20 31.86
CA ILE A 41 15.47 3.64 31.70
C ILE A 41 15.05 4.08 30.29
N GLY A 42 15.34 3.25 29.28
CA GLY A 42 14.95 3.44 27.88
C GLY A 42 13.80 2.52 27.48
N LEU A 43 12.77 3.07 26.84
CA LEU A 43 11.68 2.31 26.23
C LEU A 43 11.54 2.70 24.76
N VAL A 44 11.58 1.72 23.87
CA VAL A 44 11.33 1.90 22.44
C VAL A 44 10.08 1.12 22.04
N MET A 45 9.09 1.82 21.50
CA MET A 45 7.88 1.20 20.92
C MET A 45 7.97 1.20 19.40
N ALA A 46 7.66 0.05 18.79
CA ALA A 46 7.60 -0.13 17.34
C ALA A 46 6.38 -1.00 16.95
N PRO A 47 5.83 -0.85 15.73
CA PRO A 47 4.57 -1.48 15.31
C PRO A 47 4.65 -3.01 15.16
N THR A 48 5.76 -3.54 14.65
CA THR A 48 5.88 -4.94 14.22
C THR A 48 6.96 -5.68 14.98
N ARG A 49 6.83 -7.00 15.09
CA ARG A 49 7.84 -7.88 15.70
C ARG A 49 9.19 -7.75 15.03
N GLU A 50 9.19 -7.71 13.70
CA GLU A 50 10.37 -7.72 12.84
C GLU A 50 11.20 -6.45 13.10
N LEU A 51 10.53 -5.29 13.11
CA LEU A 51 11.15 -4.02 13.45
C LEU A 51 11.68 -3.98 14.90
N VAL A 52 10.96 -4.54 15.86
CA VAL A 52 11.45 -4.65 17.25
C VAL A 52 12.73 -5.48 17.33
N GLN A 53 12.77 -6.62 16.64
CA GLN A 53 13.96 -7.47 16.59
C GLN A 53 15.14 -6.75 15.92
N GLN A 54 14.89 -6.02 14.84
CA GLN A 54 15.90 -5.22 14.14
C GLN A 54 16.49 -4.15 15.05
N ILE A 55 15.65 -3.32 15.68
CA ILE A 55 16.10 -2.26 16.59
C ILE A 55 16.88 -2.87 17.78
N HIS A 56 16.40 -3.98 18.34
CA HIS A 56 17.09 -4.66 19.43
C HIS A 56 18.48 -5.18 19.01
N SER A 57 18.59 -5.78 17.82
CA SER A 57 19.86 -6.22 17.26
C SER A 57 20.83 -5.05 17.09
N ASP A 58 20.36 -3.92 16.57
CA ASP A 58 21.16 -2.71 16.41
C ASP A 58 21.63 -2.14 17.76
N ILE A 59 20.78 -2.14 18.79
CA ILE A 59 21.15 -1.73 20.14
C ILE A 59 22.23 -2.66 20.72
N LYS A 60 22.08 -3.98 20.53
CA LYS A 60 22.96 -5.00 21.11
C LYS A 60 24.42 -4.85 20.64
N LYS A 61 24.64 -4.40 19.40
CA LYS A 61 25.97 -4.10 18.83
C LYS A 61 26.76 -3.11 19.69
N PHE A 62 26.09 -2.09 20.24
CA PHE A 62 26.72 -1.06 21.07
C PHE A 62 26.62 -1.37 22.57
N ALA A 63 25.49 -1.94 23.00
CA ALA A 63 25.18 -2.15 24.41
C ALA A 63 26.18 -3.08 25.14
N LYS A 64 26.72 -4.09 24.43
CA LYS A 64 27.72 -5.02 25.00
C LYS A 64 28.96 -4.31 25.52
N SER A 65 29.48 -3.33 24.78
CA SER A 65 30.66 -2.54 25.17
C SER A 65 30.41 -1.60 26.35
N LEU A 66 29.13 -1.29 26.61
CA LEU A 66 28.71 -0.37 27.66
C LEU A 66 28.14 -1.10 28.88
N SER A 67 28.17 -2.43 28.94
CA SER A 67 27.52 -3.20 30.01
C SER A 67 26.03 -2.81 30.20
N ILE A 68 25.34 -2.51 29.11
CA ILE A 68 23.90 -2.20 29.08
C ILE A 68 23.17 -3.44 28.58
N ARG A 69 22.10 -3.84 29.27
CA ARG A 69 21.22 -4.93 28.85
C ARG A 69 20.02 -4.35 28.12
N SER A 70 19.63 -5.02 27.06
CA SER A 70 18.39 -4.73 26.34
C SER A 70 17.59 -6.00 26.12
N VAL A 71 16.26 -5.88 26.12
CA VAL A 71 15.33 -7.00 25.92
C VAL A 71 14.32 -6.63 24.86
N ALA A 72 14.03 -7.56 23.95
CA ALA A 72 12.99 -7.41 22.94
C ALA A 72 11.68 -8.09 23.39
N VAL A 73 10.59 -7.33 23.36
CA VAL A 73 9.27 -7.71 23.92
C VAL A 73 8.21 -7.62 22.83
N TYR A 74 7.82 -8.76 22.26
CA TYR A 74 6.88 -8.82 21.14
C TYR A 74 6.06 -10.11 21.11
N GLY A 75 4.94 -10.09 20.37
CA GLY A 75 4.01 -11.21 20.19
C GLY A 75 4.59 -12.41 19.42
N GLY A 76 3.98 -13.59 19.54
CA GLY A 76 4.36 -14.76 18.71
C GLY A 76 5.65 -15.50 19.11
N SER A 77 6.26 -15.13 20.24
CA SER A 77 7.34 -15.88 20.90
C SER A 77 6.99 -16.16 22.36
N GLY A 78 7.65 -17.18 22.94
CA GLY A 78 7.42 -17.64 24.30
C GLY A 78 7.59 -16.53 25.34
N VAL A 79 6.52 -16.18 26.04
CA VAL A 79 6.51 -15.07 27.01
C VAL A 79 7.44 -15.34 28.21
N SER A 80 7.65 -16.61 28.56
CA SER A 80 8.47 -17.01 29.72
C SER A 80 9.93 -16.56 29.60
N GLN A 81 10.51 -16.62 28.40
CA GLN A 81 11.88 -16.15 28.18
C GLN A 81 11.98 -14.64 28.38
N GLN A 82 11.04 -13.88 27.78
CA GLN A 82 10.96 -12.43 27.95
C GLN A 82 10.81 -12.05 29.44
N ILE A 83 9.95 -12.76 30.19
CA ILE A 83 9.76 -12.54 31.63
C ILE A 83 11.05 -12.82 32.41
N SER A 84 11.76 -13.90 32.09
CA SER A 84 13.02 -14.27 32.77
C SER A 84 14.09 -13.20 32.56
N GLU A 85 14.24 -12.70 31.33
CA GLU A 85 15.20 -11.64 31.00
C GLU A 85 14.85 -10.32 31.69
N LEU A 86 13.56 -9.94 31.72
CA LEU A 86 13.11 -8.72 32.41
C LEU A 86 13.32 -8.80 33.93
N ARG A 87 13.09 -9.97 34.54
CA ARG A 87 13.31 -10.17 35.98
C ARG A 87 14.77 -10.05 36.41
N ARG A 88 15.73 -10.26 35.50
CA ARG A 88 17.15 -10.01 35.77
C ARG A 88 17.47 -8.52 35.87
N GLY A 89 16.53 -7.65 35.49
CA GLY A 89 16.73 -6.21 35.30
C GLY A 89 17.22 -5.91 33.89
N THR A 90 16.75 -4.80 33.32
CA THR A 90 17.18 -4.35 32.00
C THR A 90 17.14 -2.83 31.93
N GLU A 91 18.11 -2.23 31.25
CA GLU A 91 18.18 -0.80 31.04
C GLU A 91 17.31 -0.35 29.86
N ILE A 92 17.12 -1.21 28.85
CA ILE A 92 16.37 -0.90 27.63
C ILE A 92 15.36 -1.98 27.30
N ILE A 93 14.10 -1.59 27.09
CA ILE A 93 13.10 -2.46 26.47
C ILE A 93 12.78 -1.94 25.06
N VAL A 94 12.79 -2.84 24.07
CA VAL A 94 12.27 -2.59 22.72
C VAL A 94 11.03 -3.45 22.56
N CYS A 95 9.87 -2.87 22.24
CA CYS A 95 8.62 -3.62 22.30
C CYS A 95 7.56 -3.25 21.28
N THR A 96 6.67 -4.22 21.02
CA THR A 96 5.35 -3.94 20.43
C THR A 96 4.38 -3.52 21.55
N PRO A 97 3.50 -2.52 21.34
CA PRO A 97 2.60 -2.02 22.39
C PRO A 97 1.74 -3.12 23.04
N GLY A 98 1.18 -4.03 22.24
CA GLY A 98 0.33 -5.11 22.74
C GLY A 98 1.04 -6.00 23.77
N ARG A 99 2.18 -6.59 23.39
CA ARG A 99 2.94 -7.47 24.31
C ARG A 99 3.46 -6.72 25.54
N MET A 100 3.81 -5.44 25.41
CA MET A 100 4.25 -4.66 26.57
C MET A 100 3.14 -4.52 27.62
N ILE A 101 1.89 -4.27 27.20
CA ILE A 101 0.73 -4.26 28.09
C ILE A 101 0.56 -5.63 28.77
N ASP A 102 0.64 -6.72 28.01
CA ASP A 102 0.51 -8.07 28.57
C ASP A 102 1.56 -8.31 29.67
N ILE A 103 2.82 -7.93 29.43
CA ILE A 103 3.90 -8.06 30.41
C ILE A 103 3.66 -7.21 31.66
N LEU A 104 3.20 -5.97 31.50
CA LEU A 104 2.86 -5.08 32.62
C LEU A 104 1.69 -5.61 33.45
N CYS A 105 0.77 -6.35 32.84
CA CYS A 105 -0.34 -6.98 33.55
C CYS A 105 -0.01 -8.37 34.11
N THR A 106 1.03 -9.03 33.59
CA THR A 106 1.43 -10.38 33.99
C THR A 106 1.92 -10.42 35.45
N ASN A 107 1.60 -11.49 36.17
CA ASN A 107 1.97 -11.70 37.58
C ASN A 107 1.60 -10.52 38.48
N SER A 108 0.44 -9.91 38.25
CA SER A 108 -0.05 -8.74 38.99
C SER A 108 0.92 -7.55 38.96
N GLY A 109 1.61 -7.33 37.83
CA GLY A 109 2.54 -6.21 37.64
C GLY A 109 3.90 -6.38 38.32
N ARG A 110 4.26 -7.61 38.74
CA ARG A 110 5.52 -7.90 39.42
C ARG A 110 6.68 -8.25 38.48
N VAL A 111 6.45 -8.31 37.17
CA VAL A 111 7.51 -8.65 36.20
C VAL A 111 8.42 -7.46 35.93
N THR A 112 7.82 -6.30 35.61
CA THR A 112 8.53 -5.04 35.35
C THR A 112 7.56 -3.88 35.59
N ASN A 113 8.08 -2.66 35.60
CA ASN A 113 7.33 -1.42 35.71
C ASN A 113 7.98 -0.36 34.82
N LEU A 114 7.35 0.80 34.64
CA LEU A 114 7.88 1.88 33.79
C LEU A 114 8.29 3.13 34.59
N GLN A 115 8.47 3.01 35.90
CA GLN A 115 8.71 4.15 36.79
C GLN A 115 10.06 4.83 36.54
N ARG A 116 11.05 4.06 36.07
CA ARG A 116 12.38 4.56 35.73
C ARG A 116 12.54 5.02 34.28
N VAL A 117 11.50 4.87 33.44
CA VAL A 117 11.58 5.27 32.04
C VAL A 117 11.67 6.79 31.97
N THR A 118 12.80 7.27 31.47
CA THR A 118 13.11 8.70 31.29
C THR A 118 13.49 9.02 29.85
N PHE A 119 13.63 8.00 29.00
CA PHE A 119 13.84 8.14 27.56
C PHE A 119 12.86 7.23 26.82
N LEU A 120 11.85 7.83 26.20
CA LEU A 120 10.81 7.13 25.44
C LEU A 120 11.00 7.38 23.94
N VAL A 121 10.98 6.31 23.14
CA VAL A 121 10.98 6.39 21.68
C VAL A 121 9.70 5.76 21.14
N MET A 122 9.07 6.45 20.21
CA MET A 122 7.99 5.92 19.37
C MET A 122 8.49 5.90 17.93
N ASP A 123 8.85 4.72 17.42
CA ASP A 123 9.29 4.56 16.04
C ASP A 123 8.14 4.07 15.16
N GLU A 124 8.07 4.60 13.93
CA GLU A 124 6.94 4.44 13.01
C GLU A 124 5.57 4.71 13.67
N ALA A 125 5.46 5.90 14.28
CA ALA A 125 4.26 6.31 15.02
C ALA A 125 3.00 6.32 14.16
N ASP A 126 3.10 6.68 12.88
CA ASP A 126 2.00 6.57 11.90
C ASP A 126 1.50 5.12 11.75
N ARG A 127 2.41 4.17 11.56
CA ARG A 127 2.07 2.76 11.41
C ARG A 127 1.42 2.17 12.66
N MET A 128 1.90 2.54 13.85
CA MET A 128 1.28 2.08 15.10
C MET A 128 -0.19 2.51 15.20
N PHE A 129 -0.54 3.68 14.64
CA PHE A 129 -1.93 4.17 14.59
C PHE A 129 -2.77 3.45 13.54
N ASP A 130 -2.22 3.23 12.34
CA ASP A 130 -2.91 2.47 11.29
C ASP A 130 -3.28 1.05 11.76
N MET A 131 -2.45 0.45 12.63
CA MET A 131 -2.68 -0.86 13.25
C MET A 131 -3.59 -0.81 14.49
N GLY A 132 -4.06 0.37 14.88
CA GLY A 132 -4.97 0.54 16.02
C GLY A 132 -4.32 0.41 17.40
N PHE A 133 -3.01 0.63 17.54
CA PHE A 133 -2.32 0.55 18.83
C PHE A 133 -2.50 1.79 19.74
N GLU A 134 -3.25 2.81 19.32
CA GLU A 134 -3.43 4.05 20.08
C GLU A 134 -3.87 3.82 21.54
N PRO A 135 -4.86 2.98 21.86
CA PRO A 135 -5.28 2.74 23.24
C PRO A 135 -4.15 2.12 24.09
N GLN A 136 -3.39 1.17 23.52
CA GLN A 136 -2.28 0.50 24.19
C GLN A 136 -1.14 1.49 24.44
N ILE A 137 -0.77 2.28 23.43
CA ILE A 137 0.27 3.33 23.55
C ILE A 137 -0.10 4.32 24.66
N THR A 138 -1.34 4.81 24.65
CA THR A 138 -1.81 5.76 25.67
C THR A 138 -1.71 5.17 27.07
N ARG A 139 -2.09 3.90 27.24
CA ARG A 139 -2.03 3.19 28.52
C ARG A 139 -0.60 2.95 29.00
N ILE A 140 0.33 2.62 28.10
CA ILE A 140 1.75 2.51 28.41
C ILE A 140 2.27 3.85 28.92
N ILE A 141 2.03 4.92 28.16
CA ILE A 141 2.54 6.26 28.46
C ILE A 141 2.01 6.82 29.79
N GLN A 142 0.75 6.53 30.13
CA GLN A 142 0.17 6.91 31.42
C GLN A 142 0.88 6.28 32.63
N ASN A 143 1.59 5.16 32.42
CA ASN A 143 2.39 4.51 33.46
C ASN A 143 3.85 5.00 33.50
N ILE A 144 4.21 5.95 32.64
CA ILE A 144 5.54 6.57 32.61
C ILE A 144 5.46 7.96 33.24
N ARG A 145 6.49 8.33 34.00
CA ARG A 145 6.66 9.69 34.55
C ARG A 145 6.54 10.78 33.46
N PRO A 146 5.96 11.94 33.78
CA PRO A 146 5.68 13.00 32.81
C PRO A 146 6.92 13.80 32.39
N ASP A 147 7.98 13.79 33.19
CA ASP A 147 9.25 14.48 32.97
C ASP A 147 10.27 13.64 32.17
N ARG A 148 9.81 12.57 31.52
CA ARG A 148 10.60 11.81 30.55
C ARG A 148 10.93 12.67 29.32
N GLN A 149 12.06 12.38 28.69
CA GLN A 149 12.31 12.80 27.31
C GLN A 149 11.57 11.85 26.37
N THR A 150 10.83 12.39 25.40
CA THR A 150 10.16 11.60 24.36
C THR A 150 10.63 11.98 22.96
N VAL A 151 10.96 10.97 22.16
CA VAL A 151 11.36 11.11 20.77
C VAL A 151 10.40 10.33 19.87
N LEU A 152 9.74 11.03 18.95
CA LEU A 152 8.79 10.45 18.01
C LEU A 152 9.43 10.45 16.62
N PHE A 153 9.56 9.27 16.02
CA PHE A 153 9.96 9.10 14.63
C PHE A 153 8.76 8.66 13.79
N SER A 154 8.61 9.28 12.63
CA SER A 154 7.55 8.93 11.69
C SER A 154 7.99 9.25 10.27
N ALA A 155 7.55 8.44 9.30
CA ALA A 155 7.77 8.76 7.89
C ALA A 155 6.76 9.79 7.39
N THR A 156 5.54 9.74 7.93
CA THR A 156 4.45 10.65 7.61
C THR A 156 3.91 11.33 8.87
N PHE A 157 3.19 12.44 8.71
CA PHE A 157 2.64 13.18 9.86
C PHE A 157 1.15 13.52 9.65
N PRO A 158 0.26 12.51 9.60
CA PRO A 158 -1.18 12.72 9.48
C PRO A 158 -1.77 13.30 10.78
N ARG A 159 -3.01 13.82 10.71
CA ARG A 159 -3.69 14.48 11.84
C ARG A 159 -3.74 13.61 13.11
N GLN A 160 -3.90 12.29 12.99
CA GLN A 160 -3.94 11.40 14.15
C GLN A 160 -2.60 11.39 14.92
N VAL A 161 -1.47 11.31 14.19
CA VAL A 161 -0.12 11.35 14.77
C VAL A 161 0.16 12.72 15.38
N GLU A 162 -0.31 13.80 14.75
CA GLU A 162 -0.20 15.16 15.30
C GLU A 162 -0.92 15.30 16.65
N VAL A 163 -2.13 14.73 16.77
CA VAL A 163 -2.89 14.74 18.02
C VAL A 163 -2.17 13.95 19.13
N LEU A 164 -1.59 12.79 18.81
CA LEU A 164 -0.75 12.05 19.76
C LEU A 164 0.48 12.85 20.17
N ALA A 165 1.21 13.39 19.18
CA ALA A 165 2.43 14.16 19.41
C ALA A 165 2.17 15.28 20.41
N ARG A 166 1.07 16.03 20.26
CA ARG A 166 0.66 17.08 21.20
C ARG A 166 0.32 16.58 22.60
N ARG A 167 -0.14 15.33 22.74
CA ARG A 167 -0.49 14.72 24.03
C ARG A 167 0.73 14.16 24.76
N VAL A 168 1.68 13.60 24.02
CA VAL A 168 2.80 12.83 24.59
C VAL A 168 4.06 13.67 24.76
N LEU A 169 4.25 14.69 23.92
CA LEU A 169 5.45 15.52 23.88
C LEU A 169 5.25 16.85 24.60
N ASN A 170 6.32 17.37 25.21
CA ASN A 170 6.37 18.67 25.86
C ASN A 170 7.30 19.62 25.10
N LYS A 171 6.73 20.63 24.42
CA LYS A 171 7.45 21.63 23.60
C LYS A 171 8.52 21.00 22.68
N PRO A 172 8.13 20.05 21.82
CA PRO A 172 9.08 19.29 21.03
C PRO A 172 9.77 20.14 19.96
N VAL A 173 10.97 19.70 19.57
CA VAL A 173 11.68 20.17 18.38
C VAL A 173 11.26 19.35 17.19
N GLU A 174 10.80 19.99 16.13
CA GLU A 174 10.55 19.31 14.86
C GLU A 174 11.82 19.32 14.00
N ILE A 175 12.25 18.14 13.60
CA ILE A 175 13.43 17.90 12.76
C ILE A 175 12.95 17.17 11.52
N GLN A 176 13.18 17.78 10.36
CA GLN A 176 12.79 17.22 9.07
C GLN A 176 14.04 16.95 8.22
N ALA A 177 14.26 15.69 7.87
CA ALA A 177 15.35 15.24 7.02
C ALA A 177 14.79 14.62 5.73
N GLY A 178 14.89 15.38 4.63
CA GLY A 178 14.19 15.11 3.37
C GLY A 178 12.90 15.93 3.25
N GLY A 179 12.55 16.37 2.05
CA GLY A 179 11.34 17.16 1.81
C GLY A 179 10.06 16.47 2.29
N ARG A 180 9.01 17.23 2.61
CA ARG A 180 7.69 16.70 3.03
C ARG A 180 7.23 15.58 2.07
N SER A 181 7.02 14.38 2.61
CA SER A 181 6.38 13.25 1.92
C SER A 181 6.92 12.96 0.51
N VAL A 182 8.23 13.07 0.30
CA VAL A 182 8.83 12.59 -0.94
C VAL A 182 9.21 11.13 -0.74
N VAL A 183 8.58 10.24 -1.51
CA VAL A 183 8.93 8.81 -1.56
C VAL A 183 10.42 8.70 -1.86
N ASN A 184 11.11 7.74 -1.22
CA ASN A 184 12.54 7.55 -1.41
C ASN A 184 12.88 7.48 -2.92
N LYS A 185 13.81 8.34 -3.36
CA LYS A 185 14.24 8.48 -4.76
C LYS A 185 14.86 7.21 -5.35
N ASP A 186 15.36 6.32 -4.49
CA ASP A 186 15.95 5.04 -4.90
C ASP A 186 14.86 3.99 -5.21
N ILE A 187 13.58 4.30 -4.95
CA ILE A 187 12.45 3.43 -5.27
C ILE A 187 11.96 3.78 -6.68
N THR A 188 12.05 2.81 -7.60
CA THR A 188 11.41 2.90 -8.92
C THR A 188 9.90 2.76 -8.77
N GLN A 189 9.14 3.75 -9.26
CA GLN A 189 7.69 3.82 -9.10
C GLN A 189 6.99 3.71 -10.45
N PHE A 190 5.98 2.85 -10.54
CA PHE A 190 5.11 2.70 -11.71
C PHE A 190 3.69 3.11 -11.33
N VAL A 191 3.11 4.07 -12.07
CA VAL A 191 1.73 4.53 -11.89
C VAL A 191 1.00 4.36 -13.22
N GLU A 192 -0.03 3.51 -13.23
CA GLU A 192 -0.90 3.33 -14.39
C GLU A 192 -2.29 3.91 -14.08
N ILE A 193 -2.72 4.89 -14.89
CA ILE A 193 -4.05 5.49 -14.77
C ILE A 193 -5.02 4.65 -15.58
N LYS A 194 -5.99 4.02 -14.91
CA LYS A 194 -7.07 3.28 -15.56
C LYS A 194 -8.32 4.16 -15.71
N PHE A 195 -8.79 4.31 -16.94
CA PHE A 195 -10.07 4.95 -17.23
C PHE A 195 -11.09 3.89 -17.64
N GLY A 196 -12.13 3.72 -16.83
CA GLY A 196 -13.34 2.98 -17.18
C GLY A 196 -13.20 1.45 -17.30
N ARG A 197 -13.60 0.72 -16.24
CA ARG A 197 -14.30 -0.59 -16.27
C ARG A 197 -14.49 -1.08 -14.84
N GLU A 198 -15.71 -1.49 -14.50
CA GLU A 198 -15.96 -2.23 -13.25
C GLU A 198 -15.58 -3.71 -13.44
N GLY A 199 -14.49 -4.12 -12.78
CA GLY A 199 -14.03 -5.51 -12.75
C GLY A 199 -12.58 -5.65 -12.30
N VAL A 200 -12.25 -6.74 -11.63
CA VAL A 200 -10.87 -7.09 -11.30
C VAL A 200 -10.23 -7.67 -12.55
N GLU A 201 -9.22 -6.98 -13.12
CA GLU A 201 -8.49 -7.43 -14.32
C GLU A 201 -7.24 -8.22 -13.96
N LEU A 202 -6.56 -7.83 -12.88
CA LEU A 202 -5.31 -8.41 -12.40
C LEU A 202 -5.48 -8.87 -10.95
N VAL A 203 -5.09 -10.11 -10.68
CA VAL A 203 -4.91 -10.65 -9.33
C VAL A 203 -3.41 -10.83 -9.09
N VAL A 204 -2.90 -10.29 -7.98
CA VAL A 204 -1.50 -10.49 -7.58
C VAL A 204 -1.47 -11.21 -6.24
N ASN A 205 -0.90 -12.41 -6.22
CA ASN A 205 -0.59 -13.14 -5.00
C ASN A 205 0.86 -12.84 -4.63
N PHE A 206 1.06 -11.97 -3.63
CA PHE A 206 2.39 -11.65 -3.12
C PHE A 206 2.99 -12.83 -2.35
N ASP A 207 2.16 -13.52 -1.58
CA ASP A 207 2.51 -14.78 -0.92
C ASP A 207 1.75 -15.93 -1.58
N ALA A 208 2.41 -17.08 -1.74
CA ALA A 208 1.81 -18.28 -2.31
C ALA A 208 0.61 -18.75 -1.45
N PRO A 209 -0.54 -19.11 -2.04
CA PRO A 209 -1.67 -19.62 -1.28
C PRO A 209 -1.37 -20.95 -0.61
N ASN A 210 -1.96 -21.19 0.56
CA ASN A 210 -1.61 -22.33 1.41
C ASN A 210 -2.14 -23.68 0.91
N HIS A 211 -3.04 -23.67 -0.08
CA HIS A 211 -3.71 -24.85 -0.62
C HIS A 211 -4.37 -24.53 -1.97
N TYR A 212 -4.52 -25.54 -2.82
CA TYR A 212 -5.10 -25.45 -4.17
C TYR A 212 -6.42 -24.67 -4.25
N GLU A 213 -7.38 -24.93 -3.36
CA GLU A 213 -8.71 -24.30 -3.40
C GLU A 213 -8.62 -22.77 -3.22
N GLU A 214 -7.77 -22.31 -2.31
CA GLU A 214 -7.53 -20.89 -2.08
C GLU A 214 -6.89 -20.22 -3.30
N TYR A 215 -5.93 -20.87 -3.96
CA TYR A 215 -5.34 -20.37 -5.20
C TYR A 215 -6.42 -20.15 -6.26
N VAL A 216 -7.29 -21.15 -6.49
CA VAL A 216 -8.40 -21.06 -7.44
C VAL A 216 -9.38 -19.93 -7.09
N HIS A 217 -9.73 -19.78 -5.81
CA HIS A 217 -10.64 -18.72 -5.36
C HIS A 217 -10.07 -17.31 -5.49
N ARG A 218 -8.75 -17.16 -5.33
CA ARG A 218 -8.03 -15.89 -5.51
C ARG A 218 -7.94 -15.51 -6.98
N VAL A 219 -7.43 -16.40 -7.85
CA VAL A 219 -7.31 -16.10 -9.28
C VAL A 219 -8.68 -15.97 -9.96
N GLY A 220 -9.70 -16.69 -9.48
CA GLY A 220 -11.09 -16.58 -9.94
C GLY A 220 -11.79 -15.27 -9.57
N ARG A 221 -11.09 -14.28 -8.99
CA ARG A 221 -11.59 -12.90 -8.84
C ARG A 221 -11.54 -12.13 -10.16
N THR A 222 -10.62 -12.48 -11.06
CA THR A 222 -10.55 -11.97 -12.43
C THR A 222 -11.16 -12.97 -13.43
N GLY A 223 -11.28 -12.59 -14.71
CA GLY A 223 -11.71 -13.52 -15.77
C GLY A 223 -13.19 -13.93 -15.77
N ARG A 224 -14.08 -13.11 -15.17
CA ARG A 224 -15.51 -13.43 -15.01
C ARG A 224 -16.39 -12.93 -16.17
N ALA A 225 -17.50 -13.63 -16.41
CA ALA A 225 -18.52 -13.28 -17.40
C ALA A 225 -17.97 -13.19 -18.84
N GLY A 226 -17.18 -14.19 -19.25
CA GLY A 226 -16.57 -14.26 -20.59
C GLY A 226 -15.41 -13.30 -20.82
N ARG A 227 -15.03 -12.50 -19.81
CA ARG A 227 -13.88 -11.59 -19.88
C ARG A 227 -12.58 -12.33 -19.57
N LYS A 228 -11.48 -11.86 -20.15
CA LYS A 228 -10.13 -12.35 -19.83
C LYS A 228 -9.61 -11.70 -18.55
N GLY A 229 -8.76 -12.41 -17.83
CA GLY A 229 -8.13 -11.98 -16.59
C GLY A 229 -6.68 -12.41 -16.51
N CYS A 230 -5.86 -11.69 -15.76
CA CYS A 230 -4.47 -12.03 -15.50
C CYS A 230 -4.26 -12.30 -14.01
N ALA A 231 -3.47 -13.32 -13.69
CA ALA A 231 -3.03 -13.59 -12.33
C ALA A 231 -1.51 -13.73 -12.30
N VAL A 232 -0.87 -13.07 -11.34
CA VAL A 232 0.57 -13.17 -11.06
C VAL A 232 0.73 -13.72 -9.65
N THR A 233 1.53 -14.76 -9.49
CA THR A 233 1.84 -15.36 -8.19
C THR A 233 3.33 -15.38 -8.00
N PHE A 234 3.80 -14.77 -6.92
CA PHE A 234 5.19 -14.89 -6.50
C PHE A 234 5.31 -16.14 -5.63
N VAL A 235 6.37 -16.91 -5.86
CA VAL A 235 6.68 -18.15 -5.15
C VAL A 235 8.14 -18.06 -4.75
N SER A 236 8.41 -18.19 -3.46
CA SER A 236 9.77 -18.23 -2.89
C SER A 236 10.19 -19.67 -2.59
N GLU A 237 11.45 -19.89 -2.22
CA GLU A 237 11.93 -21.23 -1.82
C GLU A 237 11.22 -21.75 -0.55
N ASP A 238 10.83 -20.85 0.36
CA ASP A 238 10.06 -21.19 1.57
C ASP A 238 8.64 -21.70 1.24
N ASP A 239 8.15 -21.43 0.03
CA ASP A 239 6.84 -21.83 -0.48
C ASP A 239 6.88 -23.17 -1.23
N ALA A 240 8.03 -23.87 -1.26
CA ALA A 240 8.21 -25.10 -2.04
C ALA A 240 7.15 -26.18 -1.76
N LYS A 241 6.64 -26.27 -0.53
CA LYS A 241 5.52 -27.15 -0.13
C LYS A 241 4.22 -26.92 -0.90
N TYR A 242 4.03 -25.72 -1.47
CA TYR A 242 2.84 -25.35 -2.23
C TYR A 242 3.06 -25.46 -3.76
N ALA A 243 4.31 -25.64 -4.20
CA ALA A 243 4.66 -25.73 -5.61
C ALA A 243 3.94 -26.87 -6.37
N PRO A 244 3.78 -28.10 -5.81
CA PRO A 244 3.05 -29.17 -6.50
C PRO A 244 1.59 -28.81 -6.82
N ASP A 245 0.90 -28.13 -5.90
CA ASP A 245 -0.49 -27.69 -6.10
C ASP A 245 -0.60 -26.60 -7.18
N LEU A 246 0.39 -25.71 -7.26
CA LEU A 246 0.45 -24.66 -8.29
C LEU A 246 0.74 -25.23 -9.68
N VAL A 247 1.68 -26.18 -9.80
CA VAL A 247 1.96 -26.90 -11.05
C VAL A 247 0.69 -27.60 -11.55
N LYS A 248 0.03 -28.34 -10.66
CA LYS A 248 -1.23 -29.02 -10.96
C LYS A 248 -2.33 -28.07 -11.41
N ALA A 249 -2.42 -26.87 -10.84
CA ALA A 249 -3.39 -25.87 -11.25
C ALA A 249 -3.10 -25.30 -12.65
N LEU A 250 -1.83 -25.07 -12.99
CA LEU A 250 -1.40 -24.59 -14.31
C LEU A 250 -1.62 -25.67 -15.39
N GLU A 251 -1.25 -26.92 -15.13
CA GLU A 251 -1.49 -28.03 -16.05
C GLU A 251 -2.97 -28.25 -16.34
N ARG A 252 -3.81 -28.22 -15.30
CA ARG A 252 -5.28 -28.35 -15.44
C ARG A 252 -5.93 -27.20 -16.18
N SER A 253 -5.28 -26.04 -16.23
CA SER A 253 -5.75 -24.86 -16.95
C SER A 253 -5.04 -24.67 -18.30
N GLU A 254 -4.33 -25.71 -18.77
CA GLU A 254 -3.59 -25.72 -20.04
C GLU A 254 -2.61 -24.54 -20.17
N GLN A 255 -2.06 -24.08 -19.04
CA GLN A 255 -1.06 -23.02 -18.99
C GLN A 255 0.36 -23.58 -19.01
N VAL A 256 1.30 -22.78 -19.52
CA VAL A 256 2.73 -23.13 -19.48
C VAL A 256 3.21 -23.07 -18.04
N VAL A 257 3.77 -24.18 -17.55
CA VAL A 257 4.41 -24.25 -16.24
C VAL A 257 5.84 -23.71 -16.35
N PRO A 258 6.24 -22.71 -15.56
CA PRO A 258 7.61 -22.24 -15.54
C PRO A 258 8.58 -23.33 -15.05
N ASP A 259 9.73 -23.47 -15.70
CA ASP A 259 10.72 -24.52 -15.39
C ASP A 259 11.20 -24.45 -13.93
N GLY A 260 11.39 -23.25 -13.39
CA GLY A 260 11.78 -23.06 -11.98
C GLY A 260 10.72 -23.53 -10.98
N LEU A 261 9.43 -23.36 -11.30
CA LEU A 261 8.34 -23.85 -10.45
C LEU A 261 8.24 -25.38 -10.51
N LYS A 262 8.47 -25.96 -11.69
CA LYS A 262 8.50 -27.41 -11.88
C LYS A 262 9.64 -28.06 -11.11
N ALA A 263 10.85 -27.53 -11.22
CA ALA A 263 12.01 -28.00 -10.46
C ALA A 263 11.79 -27.91 -8.94
N MET A 264 11.12 -26.86 -8.46
CA MET A 264 10.77 -26.70 -7.05
C MET A 264 9.75 -27.75 -6.58
N ALA A 265 8.75 -28.08 -7.41
CA ALA A 265 7.78 -29.13 -7.11
C ALA A 265 8.42 -30.52 -7.11
N ASP A 266 9.25 -30.83 -8.12
CA ASP A 266 9.94 -32.12 -8.23
C ASP A 266 10.89 -32.34 -7.05
N GLY A 267 11.66 -31.31 -6.66
CA GLY A 267 12.56 -31.37 -5.51
C GLY A 267 11.87 -31.51 -4.16
N PHE A 268 10.63 -31.02 -4.01
CA PHE A 268 9.83 -31.26 -2.81
C PHE A 268 9.29 -32.70 -2.75
N MET A 269 8.77 -33.21 -3.88
CA MET A 269 8.23 -34.57 -3.99
C MET A 269 9.29 -35.65 -3.78
N GLU A 270 10.53 -35.42 -4.24
CA GLU A 270 11.66 -36.30 -3.98
C GLU A 270 12.01 -36.35 -2.48
N ARG A 271 12.01 -35.21 -1.79
CA ARG A 271 12.28 -35.15 -0.33
C ARG A 271 11.22 -35.89 0.48
N GLU A 272 9.93 -35.69 0.17
CA GLU A 272 8.83 -36.41 0.84
C GLU A 272 8.88 -37.93 0.62
N SER A 273 9.29 -38.37 -0.58
CA SER A 273 9.42 -39.80 -0.88
C SER A 273 10.64 -40.45 -0.23
N SER A 274 11.72 -39.70 0.02
CA SER A 274 12.84 -40.15 0.85
C SER A 274 12.56 -40.16 2.37
N GLU A 275 11.70 -39.27 2.87
CA GLU A 275 11.32 -39.22 4.30
C GLU A 275 10.17 -40.19 4.67
N GLY A 276 9.33 -40.58 3.70
CA GLY A 276 8.20 -41.50 3.90
C GLY A 276 8.55 -42.97 4.25
N GLY A 277 9.84 -43.31 4.36
CA GLY A 277 10.34 -44.66 4.62
C GLY A 277 10.73 -44.98 6.08
N ALA A 278 10.85 -43.98 6.97
CA ALA A 278 11.32 -44.22 8.34
C ALA A 278 10.20 -44.04 9.39
N LYS A 279 9.72 -45.16 9.94
CA LYS A 279 8.85 -45.16 11.14
C LYS A 279 9.67 -44.78 12.38
N LYS A 280 9.06 -43.93 13.22
CA LYS A 280 9.40 -43.52 14.59
C LYS A 280 10.18 -44.56 15.41
N GLU A 281 11.31 -44.14 15.96
CA GLU A 281 11.77 -44.47 17.32
C GLU A 281 12.29 -43.20 18.00
N ASP A 282 11.96 -43.05 19.28
CA ASP A 282 12.34 -41.94 20.16
C ASP A 282 13.85 -41.97 20.47
N GLY A 283 14.50 -40.81 20.51
CA GLY A 283 15.88 -40.68 21.01
C GLY A 283 16.49 -39.30 20.75
N ILE A 284 16.89 -38.65 21.84
CA ILE A 284 17.52 -37.33 21.93
C ILE A 284 18.93 -37.36 21.30
N GLU A 285 19.34 -36.31 20.58
CA GLU A 285 20.64 -35.63 20.75
C GLU A 285 20.74 -34.36 19.89
N GLU A 286 21.05 -33.24 20.56
CA GLU A 286 21.56 -32.01 19.94
C GLU A 286 22.95 -32.30 19.36
N GLU A 287 23.20 -31.88 18.11
CA GLU A 287 24.56 -31.49 17.72
C GLU A 287 24.55 -30.16 16.95
N ASP A 288 25.30 -29.24 17.55
CA ASP A 288 25.77 -27.96 17.08
C ASP A 288 26.47 -28.08 15.71
N LYS A 289 26.11 -27.23 14.77
CA LYS A 289 27.02 -26.82 13.68
C LYS A 289 27.03 -25.31 13.56
N SER A 290 28.04 -24.78 14.22
CA SER A 290 28.61 -23.45 14.06
C SER A 290 28.92 -23.11 12.60
N GLU A 291 28.53 -21.90 12.21
CA GLU A 291 29.29 -20.92 11.41
C GLU A 291 30.10 -21.44 10.21
N LEU A 292 29.62 -21.09 9.01
CA LEU A 292 30.43 -20.41 7.99
C LEU A 292 29.57 -19.29 7.38
N GLU A 293 29.93 -18.06 7.73
CA GLU A 293 29.42 -16.82 7.15
C GLU A 293 30.03 -16.65 5.75
N ASP A 294 29.21 -16.61 4.71
CA ASP A 294 29.59 -16.01 3.43
C ASP A 294 29.04 -14.58 3.38
N GLU A 295 29.95 -13.63 3.63
CA GLU A 295 29.78 -12.21 3.36
C GLU A 295 29.64 -11.98 1.84
N ASN A 296 28.41 -11.97 1.28
CA ASN A 296 28.11 -11.29 0.00
C ASN A 296 26.61 -11.13 -0.38
N GLY A 297 25.67 -11.28 0.54
CA GLY A 297 24.21 -11.30 0.23
C GLY A 297 23.55 -9.96 -0.15
N GLY A 298 24.29 -8.85 -0.22
CA GLY A 298 23.72 -7.52 -0.50
C GLY A 298 23.40 -7.27 -1.98
N GLY A 299 24.10 -7.93 -2.91
CA GLY A 299 23.92 -7.76 -4.35
C GLY A 299 22.73 -8.56 -4.91
N GLU A 300 22.59 -9.81 -4.49
CA GLU A 300 21.66 -10.77 -5.10
C GLU A 300 20.19 -10.48 -4.76
N ILE A 301 19.89 -10.03 -3.53
CA ILE A 301 18.52 -9.67 -3.12
C ILE A 301 18.01 -8.44 -3.89
N SER A 302 18.90 -7.55 -4.31
CA SER A 302 18.56 -6.36 -5.10
C SER A 302 18.31 -6.69 -6.58
N GLN A 303 19.05 -7.66 -7.14
CA GLN A 303 18.84 -8.18 -8.48
C GLN A 303 17.53 -8.96 -8.60
N GLN A 304 17.24 -9.88 -7.67
CA GLN A 304 16.00 -10.67 -7.68
C GLN A 304 14.74 -9.79 -7.58
N LYS A 305 14.77 -8.73 -6.77
CA LYS A 305 13.68 -7.73 -6.73
C LYS A 305 13.57 -6.91 -8.00
N GLN A 306 14.69 -6.55 -8.65
CA GLN A 306 14.68 -5.86 -9.95
C GLN A 306 14.13 -6.73 -11.08
N GLU A 307 14.46 -8.02 -11.10
CA GLU A 307 13.94 -8.99 -12.07
C GLU A 307 12.44 -9.22 -11.88
N ALA A 308 11.97 -9.47 -10.65
CA ALA A 308 10.54 -9.60 -10.34
C ALA A 308 9.76 -8.33 -10.74
N THR A 309 10.33 -7.15 -10.51
CA THR A 309 9.72 -5.85 -10.88
C THR A 309 9.71 -5.62 -12.39
N MET A 310 10.79 -6.00 -13.10
CA MET A 310 10.84 -5.95 -14.56
C MET A 310 9.87 -6.94 -15.20
N VAL A 311 9.69 -8.13 -14.63
CA VAL A 311 8.73 -9.13 -15.09
C VAL A 311 7.31 -8.62 -14.94
N VAL A 312 6.94 -8.01 -13.79
CA VAL A 312 5.61 -7.38 -13.63
C VAL A 312 5.41 -6.23 -14.62
N ALA A 313 6.42 -5.36 -14.80
CA ALA A 313 6.34 -4.24 -15.74
C ALA A 313 6.35 -4.69 -17.22
N ALA A 314 7.00 -5.80 -17.55
CA ALA A 314 7.00 -6.41 -18.88
C ALA A 314 5.71 -7.20 -19.14
N MET A 315 5.11 -7.83 -18.13
CA MET A 315 3.84 -8.56 -18.23
C MET A 315 2.63 -7.64 -18.28
N LEU A 316 2.63 -6.51 -17.55
CA LEU A 316 1.66 -5.41 -17.76
C LEU A 316 1.71 -4.87 -19.19
N ARG A 317 2.88 -4.96 -19.86
CA ARG A 317 3.07 -4.61 -21.28
C ARG A 317 2.79 -5.77 -22.25
N GLY A 318 2.99 -7.02 -21.82
CA GLY A 318 2.98 -8.25 -22.62
C GLY A 318 1.68 -9.04 -22.60
N CYS A 319 0.74 -8.74 -21.69
CA CYS A 319 -0.66 -9.14 -21.85
C CYS A 319 -1.21 -8.42 -23.08
N ALA A 320 -1.14 -9.09 -24.22
CA ALA A 320 -1.58 -8.61 -25.52
C ALA A 320 -2.94 -7.91 -25.40
N ARG A 321 -2.90 -6.58 -25.50
CA ARG A 321 -4.08 -5.75 -25.70
C ARG A 321 -4.70 -6.20 -27.02
N PRO A 322 -5.96 -6.68 -27.06
CA PRO A 322 -6.72 -6.40 -28.26
C PRO A 322 -6.79 -4.87 -28.29
N GLN A 323 -6.20 -4.28 -29.32
CA GLN A 323 -6.38 -2.88 -29.65
C GLN A 323 -7.87 -2.73 -29.96
N GLN A 324 -8.70 -2.56 -28.93
CA GLN A 324 -10.10 -2.19 -29.11
C GLN A 324 -10.03 -0.77 -29.67
N GLN A 325 -10.12 -0.68 -30.99
CA GLN A 325 -10.32 0.57 -31.70
C GLN A 325 -11.56 1.21 -31.08
N HIS A 326 -11.35 2.26 -30.30
CA HIS A 326 -12.44 3.15 -29.94
C HIS A 326 -12.81 3.87 -31.22
N TYR A 327 -14.05 3.68 -31.66
CA TYR A 327 -14.55 4.37 -32.82
C TYR A 327 -15.01 5.76 -32.35
N GLU A 328 -14.68 6.77 -33.14
CA GLU A 328 -15.06 8.15 -32.87
C GLU A 328 -15.77 8.74 -34.09
N ALA A 329 -16.73 9.61 -33.84
CA ALA A 329 -17.31 10.43 -34.87
C ALA A 329 -17.64 11.82 -34.35
N GLU A 330 -17.41 12.80 -35.21
CA GLU A 330 -17.79 14.18 -34.97
C GLU A 330 -19.07 14.51 -35.76
N LEU A 331 -19.94 15.29 -35.12
CA LEU A 331 -21.12 15.89 -35.72
C LEU A 331 -21.09 17.40 -35.47
N GLU A 332 -20.75 18.19 -36.48
CA GLU A 332 -20.81 19.65 -36.40
C GLU A 332 -22.28 20.10 -36.34
N ILE A 333 -22.64 20.81 -35.27
CA ILE A 333 -24.01 21.29 -35.05
C ILE A 333 -24.14 22.81 -35.18
N ASN A 334 -23.04 23.54 -35.35
CA ASN A 334 -22.98 25.00 -35.31
C ASN A 334 -23.95 25.67 -36.29
N ASP A 335 -24.05 25.13 -37.51
CA ASP A 335 -24.77 25.74 -38.62
C ASP A 335 -26.28 25.40 -38.61
N PHE A 336 -26.75 24.61 -37.63
CA PHE A 336 -28.16 24.32 -37.44
C PHE A 336 -28.89 25.41 -36.63
N PRO A 337 -30.22 25.56 -36.83
CA PRO A 337 -31.05 26.48 -36.06
C PRO A 337 -30.92 26.31 -34.54
N GLN A 338 -31.11 27.40 -33.79
CA GLN A 338 -30.90 27.43 -32.33
C GLN A 338 -31.72 26.37 -31.58
N ASN A 339 -32.96 26.14 -31.99
CA ASN A 339 -33.84 25.12 -31.41
C ASN A 339 -33.31 23.69 -31.63
N ALA A 340 -32.77 23.39 -32.82
CA ALA A 340 -32.17 22.10 -33.13
C ALA A 340 -30.90 21.86 -32.31
N ARG A 341 -30.01 22.87 -32.24
CA ARG A 341 -28.80 22.82 -31.39
C ARG A 341 -29.15 22.58 -29.93
N TRP A 342 -30.08 23.36 -29.37
CA TRP A 342 -30.50 23.20 -27.97
C TRP A 342 -31.14 21.84 -27.68
N LYS A 343 -31.82 21.21 -28.64
CA LYS A 343 -32.40 19.88 -28.43
C LYS A 343 -31.32 18.82 -28.28
N VAL A 344 -30.29 18.84 -29.14
CA VAL A 344 -29.22 17.83 -29.12
C VAL A 344 -28.07 18.12 -28.16
N THR A 345 -28.05 19.29 -27.50
CA THR A 345 -27.13 19.57 -26.39
C THR A 345 -27.77 19.39 -25.00
N ARG A 346 -29.05 19.01 -24.92
CA ARG A 346 -29.74 18.77 -23.63
C ARG A 346 -29.32 17.44 -23.03
N ARG A 347 -29.05 17.44 -21.73
CA ARG A 347 -28.64 16.26 -20.96
C ARG A 347 -29.62 15.10 -21.08
N GLU A 348 -30.93 15.37 -21.09
CA GLU A 348 -31.96 14.33 -21.25
C GLU A 348 -31.85 13.61 -22.59
N THR A 349 -31.75 14.36 -23.69
CA THR A 349 -31.66 13.80 -25.05
C THR A 349 -30.33 13.09 -25.27
N LEU A 350 -29.23 13.67 -24.78
CA LEU A 350 -27.91 13.03 -24.83
C LEU A 350 -27.86 11.76 -23.99
N GLY A 351 -28.44 11.77 -22.79
CA GLY A 351 -28.54 10.60 -21.92
C GLY A 351 -29.32 9.47 -22.58
N SER A 352 -30.52 9.74 -23.11
CA SER A 352 -31.32 8.71 -23.77
C SER A 352 -30.62 8.07 -24.98
N ILE A 353 -29.92 8.86 -25.79
CA ILE A 353 -29.18 8.34 -26.95
C ILE A 353 -27.93 7.58 -26.49
N SER A 354 -27.23 8.06 -25.46
CA SER A 354 -26.05 7.41 -24.88
C SER A 354 -26.41 6.05 -24.26
N ASP A 355 -27.50 5.97 -23.50
CA ASP A 355 -27.96 4.76 -22.85
C ASP A 355 -28.43 3.70 -23.85
N TRP A 356 -29.08 4.13 -24.94
CA TRP A 356 -29.58 3.24 -25.99
C TRP A 356 -28.47 2.75 -26.94
N SER A 357 -27.57 3.63 -27.35
CA SER A 357 -26.50 3.30 -28.31
C SER A 357 -25.26 2.70 -27.66
N GLY A 358 -25.07 2.90 -26.35
CA GLY A 358 -23.84 2.53 -25.65
C GLY A 358 -22.62 3.39 -26.03
N ALA A 359 -22.83 4.50 -26.75
CA ALA A 359 -21.80 5.47 -27.10
C ALA A 359 -21.87 6.70 -26.19
N ALA A 360 -20.74 7.18 -25.70
CA ALA A 360 -20.67 8.41 -24.92
C ALA A 360 -20.69 9.63 -25.85
N ILE A 361 -21.49 10.64 -25.50
CA ILE A 361 -21.68 11.84 -26.31
C ILE A 361 -21.29 13.07 -25.49
N THR A 362 -20.35 13.85 -26.00
CA THR A 362 -19.84 15.07 -25.35
C THR A 362 -20.02 16.28 -26.26
N THR A 363 -20.50 17.41 -25.72
CA THR A 363 -20.55 18.68 -26.46
C THR A 363 -19.20 19.39 -26.37
N ARG A 364 -18.61 19.77 -27.52
CA ARG A 364 -17.30 20.45 -27.60
C ARG A 364 -17.36 21.64 -28.56
N GLY A 365 -16.40 22.57 -28.43
CA GLY A 365 -16.31 23.78 -29.26
C GLY A 365 -17.20 24.93 -28.77
N GLN A 366 -17.17 26.04 -29.51
CA GLN A 366 -17.93 27.26 -29.21
C GLN A 366 -18.88 27.59 -30.36
N PHE A 367 -20.01 28.23 -30.05
CA PHE A 367 -20.95 28.67 -31.08
C PHE A 367 -20.41 29.90 -31.81
N PHE A 368 -20.37 29.83 -33.14
CA PHE A 368 -20.05 30.95 -34.02
C PHE A 368 -21.27 31.32 -34.84
N THR A 369 -21.54 32.62 -34.94
CA THR A 369 -22.59 33.16 -35.80
C THR A 369 -22.31 32.82 -37.27
N PRO A 370 -23.34 32.52 -38.09
CA PRO A 370 -23.17 32.24 -39.51
C PRO A 370 -22.32 33.32 -40.21
N GLY A 371 -21.26 32.91 -40.91
CA GLY A 371 -20.33 33.81 -41.61
C GLY A 371 -19.07 34.22 -40.84
N ARG A 372 -18.93 33.86 -39.55
CA ARG A 372 -17.68 34.06 -38.79
C ARG A 372 -16.85 32.78 -38.79
N SER A 373 -15.65 32.81 -39.36
CA SER A 373 -14.69 31.70 -39.29
C SER A 373 -14.01 31.66 -37.90
N PRO A 374 -13.74 30.47 -37.35
CA PRO A 374 -13.03 30.34 -36.07
C PRO A 374 -11.58 30.84 -36.17
N GLY A 375 -11.04 31.39 -35.07
CA GLY A 375 -9.64 31.78 -34.97
C GLY A 375 -8.68 30.59 -34.79
N PRO A 376 -7.35 30.80 -34.82
CA PRO A 376 -6.38 29.72 -34.62
C PRO A 376 -6.54 29.05 -33.26
N GLY A 377 -6.87 27.75 -33.25
CA GLY A 377 -7.11 26.93 -32.05
C GLY A 377 -8.56 26.87 -31.58
N GLU A 378 -9.47 27.65 -32.17
CA GLU A 378 -10.89 27.61 -31.87
C GLU A 378 -11.64 26.67 -32.83
N ARG A 379 -12.62 25.93 -32.31
CA ARG A 379 -13.46 25.01 -33.11
C ARG A 379 -14.93 25.41 -32.98
N LYS A 380 -15.64 25.35 -34.10
CA LYS A 380 -17.10 25.48 -34.14
C LYS A 380 -17.76 24.42 -33.26
N LEU A 381 -18.98 24.70 -32.78
CA LEU A 381 -19.74 23.81 -31.91
C LEU A 381 -20.04 22.46 -32.60
N TYR A 382 -19.66 21.37 -31.94
CA TYR A 382 -19.86 20.00 -32.42
C TYR A 382 -20.15 19.02 -31.28
N LEU A 383 -20.77 17.90 -31.62
CA LEU A 383 -20.93 16.74 -30.73
C LEU A 383 -19.86 15.71 -31.07
N PHE A 384 -19.12 15.28 -30.05
CA PHE A 384 -18.13 14.22 -30.12
C PHE A 384 -18.78 12.93 -29.60
N VAL A 385 -18.82 11.89 -30.43
CA VAL A 385 -19.42 10.60 -30.13
C VAL A 385 -18.30 9.55 -30.09
N GLU A 386 -18.14 8.88 -28.97
CA GLU A 386 -17.16 7.81 -28.79
C GLU A 386 -17.85 6.52 -28.33
N GLY A 387 -17.47 5.38 -28.91
CA GLY A 387 -18.17 4.13 -28.64
C GLY A 387 -17.31 2.87 -28.78
N PRO A 388 -17.78 1.75 -28.23
CA PRO A 388 -17.06 0.47 -28.27
C PRO A 388 -17.05 -0.21 -29.65
N SER A 389 -17.90 0.21 -30.60
CA SER A 389 -17.96 -0.33 -31.96
C SER A 389 -18.30 0.76 -32.99
N GLU A 390 -17.96 0.54 -34.27
CA GLU A 390 -18.35 1.46 -35.35
C GLU A 390 -19.88 1.57 -35.47
N GLU A 391 -20.59 0.47 -35.22
CA GLU A 391 -22.04 0.41 -35.23
C GLU A 391 -22.67 1.26 -34.12
N SER A 392 -22.11 1.27 -32.90
CA SER A 392 -22.65 2.08 -31.79
C SER A 392 -22.49 3.58 -32.06
N VAL A 393 -21.34 3.97 -32.59
CA VAL A 393 -21.05 5.36 -32.98
C VAL A 393 -21.92 5.80 -34.16
N LYS A 394 -22.08 4.94 -35.17
CA LYS A 394 -22.92 5.20 -36.34
C LYS A 394 -24.40 5.30 -35.97
N ALA A 395 -24.89 4.44 -35.07
CA ALA A 395 -26.24 4.49 -34.55
C ALA A 395 -26.49 5.78 -33.75
N ALA A 396 -25.59 6.14 -32.84
CA ALA A 396 -25.67 7.37 -32.05
C ALA A 396 -25.63 8.63 -32.95
N LYS A 397 -24.70 8.69 -33.90
CA LYS A 397 -24.60 9.80 -34.85
C LYS A 397 -25.84 9.90 -35.75
N GLY A 398 -26.36 8.76 -36.22
CA GLY A 398 -27.57 8.71 -37.04
C GLY A 398 -28.79 9.24 -36.29
N GLU A 399 -28.94 8.85 -35.02
CA GLU A 399 -30.05 9.33 -34.18
C GLU A 399 -29.92 10.81 -33.85
N LEU A 400 -28.71 11.30 -33.54
CA LEU A 400 -28.47 12.73 -33.36
C LEU A 400 -28.83 13.53 -34.61
N MET A 401 -28.42 13.07 -35.80
CA MET A 401 -28.79 13.71 -37.08
C MET A 401 -30.29 13.70 -37.33
N ARG A 402 -30.99 12.60 -37.00
CA ARG A 402 -32.44 12.52 -37.11
C ARG A 402 -33.13 13.57 -36.23
N VAL A 403 -32.73 13.67 -34.96
CA VAL A 403 -33.29 14.65 -34.01
C VAL A 403 -33.02 16.08 -34.47
N VAL A 404 -31.82 16.39 -34.97
CA VAL A 404 -31.49 17.72 -35.51
C VAL A 404 -32.38 18.06 -36.71
N ASN A 405 -32.54 17.14 -37.66
CA ASN A 405 -33.33 17.37 -38.87
C ASN A 405 -34.83 17.48 -38.58
N ASP A 406 -35.37 16.66 -37.68
CA ASP A 406 -36.77 16.71 -37.27
C ASP A 406 -37.13 18.08 -36.68
N VAL A 407 -36.29 18.60 -35.78
CA VAL A 407 -36.50 19.92 -35.16
C VAL A 407 -36.30 21.07 -36.16
N THR A 408 -35.37 20.92 -37.09
CA THR A 408 -35.11 21.90 -38.16
C THR A 408 -36.31 21.99 -39.11
N ASN A 409 -36.87 20.84 -39.52
CA ASN A 409 -38.04 20.77 -40.41
C ASN A 409 -39.33 21.26 -39.73
N GLN A 410 -39.49 21.01 -38.42
CA GLN A 410 -40.59 21.57 -37.64
C GLN A 410 -40.50 23.10 -37.55
N ALA A 411 -39.29 23.66 -37.48
CA ALA A 411 -39.08 25.11 -37.43
C ALA A 411 -39.45 25.81 -38.75
N LEU A 412 -39.27 25.14 -39.88
CA LEU A 412 -39.62 25.64 -41.21
C LEU A 412 -41.14 25.62 -41.46
N SER A 413 -41.90 24.83 -40.70
CA SER A 413 -43.34 24.64 -40.85
C SER A 413 -44.22 25.66 -40.11
N PHE A 414 -43.62 26.64 -39.40
CA PHE A 414 -44.36 27.66 -38.64
C PHE A 414 -44.16 29.08 -39.22
N PRO A 415 -45.22 29.82 -39.60
CA PRO A 415 -45.10 31.22 -39.95
C PRO A 415 -44.87 32.07 -38.69
N GLY A 416 -43.65 32.60 -38.55
CA GLY A 416 -43.30 33.84 -37.87
C GLY A 416 -43.79 34.07 -36.43
N ARG A 417 -42.88 33.98 -35.46
CA ARG A 417 -42.87 34.95 -34.34
C ARG A 417 -41.46 35.10 -33.76
N SER A 418 -40.87 36.25 -34.05
CA SER A 418 -39.71 36.81 -33.37
C SER A 418 -40.03 37.10 -31.91
N GLN A 419 -39.30 36.50 -30.96
CA GLN A 419 -39.11 37.09 -29.64
C GLN A 419 -37.62 37.14 -29.32
N HIS A 420 -37.13 38.38 -29.26
CA HIS A 420 -35.83 38.74 -28.73
C HIS A 420 -35.80 38.51 -27.21
N GLY A 421 -34.70 37.95 -26.72
CA GLY A 421 -34.43 37.79 -25.30
C GLY A 421 -34.09 39.11 -24.61
N ARG A 422 -34.49 39.24 -23.34
CA ARG A 422 -33.89 40.12 -22.33
C ARG A 422 -34.13 39.52 -20.95
N TYR A 423 -33.07 39.05 -20.29
CA TYR A 423 -32.94 39.14 -18.84
C TYR A 423 -31.53 39.65 -18.52
N SER A 424 -31.49 40.85 -17.96
CA SER A 424 -30.34 41.43 -17.25
C SER A 424 -30.43 40.94 -15.81
N VAL A 425 -29.35 40.36 -15.29
CA VAL A 425 -29.22 40.06 -13.86
C VAL A 425 -28.67 41.32 -13.19
N LEU A 426 -29.34 41.77 -12.13
CA LEU A 426 -28.82 42.73 -11.16
C LEU A 426 -28.07 41.97 -10.06
#